data_AF-A0A2V7X6U9-F1
#
_entry.id   AF-A0A2V7X6U9-F1
#
_cell.length_a   1.000
_cell.length_b   1.000
_cell.length_c   1.000
_cell.angle_alpha   90.00
_cell.angle_beta   90.00
_cell.angle_gamma   90.00
#
_symmetry.space_group_name_H-M   'P 1'
#
loop_
_entity.id
_entity.type
_entity.pdbx_description
1 polymer ?
#
loop_
_entity_poly.entity_id
_entity_poly.type
_entity_poly.pdbx_seq_one_letter_code
_entity_poly.pdbx_strand_id
1 'polypeptide(L)'
;MSVPVMAMEVAFYKEDEGRLCGWRAAPPKRRRFQGTTMASGRDLPHDLAQFVVEATLGVEHGFWGLLAKGATFKSVPGRRRTQPGQQLVRAHREALDGAERLVNAHVTAWRTGAVTPAAPALENMLARWRALRGGEELCLVWRTRPKVARRTARIPSGSPPTRR
;
A
#
# COMPACT_ATOMS: atom_id res chain seq x y z
N MET A 1 11.25 2.28 24.44
CA MET A 1 10.21 1.28 24.08
C MET A 1 10.04 1.30 22.57
N SER A 2 10.40 0.21 21.88
CA SER A 2 10.28 0.13 20.42
C SER A 2 8.82 -0.08 20.04
N VAL A 3 8.26 0.79 19.20
CA VAL A 3 6.85 0.68 18.76
C VAL A 3 6.76 -0.44 17.72
N PRO A 4 5.83 -1.40 17.83
CA PRO A 4 5.75 -2.50 16.88
C PRO A 4 5.42 -1.97 15.48
N VAL A 5 6.31 -2.22 14.53
CA VAL A 5 6.07 -1.99 13.10
C VAL A 5 5.06 -3.04 12.63
N MET A 6 3.88 -2.63 12.20
CA MET A 6 2.94 -3.54 11.53
C MET A 6 3.40 -3.70 10.08
N ALA A 7 3.87 -4.89 9.74
CA ALA A 7 4.43 -5.21 8.43
C ALA A 7 3.53 -6.23 7.71
N MET A 8 3.05 -5.89 6.52
CA MET A 8 2.29 -6.82 5.68
C MET A 8 3.22 -7.37 4.61
N GLU A 9 3.38 -8.69 4.55
CA GLU A 9 4.11 -9.34 3.46
C GLU A 9 3.24 -9.35 2.21
N VAL A 10 3.83 -9.09 1.05
CA VAL A 10 3.17 -9.12 -0.23
C VAL A 10 4.04 -9.91 -1.20
N ALA A 11 3.52 -11.01 -1.72
CA ALA A 11 4.17 -11.83 -2.73
C ALA A 11 3.54 -11.53 -4.09
N PHE A 12 4.33 -11.01 -5.03
CA PHE A 12 3.93 -10.88 -6.44
C PHE A 12 4.43 -12.09 -7.22
N TYR A 13 3.65 -12.58 -8.17
CA TYR A 13 4.00 -13.79 -8.90
C TYR A 13 3.49 -13.74 -10.34
N LYS A 14 4.09 -14.58 -11.18
CA LYS A 14 3.69 -14.81 -12.57
C LYS A 14 2.90 -16.12 -12.68
N GLU A 15 1.85 -16.10 -13.47
CA GLU A 15 1.01 -17.25 -13.84
C GLU A 15 0.94 -17.36 -15.37
N ASP A 16 0.41 -18.49 -15.87
CA ASP A 16 0.18 -18.73 -17.30
C ASP A 16 1.42 -18.43 -18.15
N GLU A 17 2.54 -19.08 -17.82
CA GLU A 17 3.86 -18.88 -18.47
C GLU A 17 4.35 -17.41 -18.48
N GLY A 18 3.85 -16.59 -17.54
CA GLY A 18 4.20 -15.17 -17.46
C GLY A 18 3.29 -14.25 -18.27
N ARG A 19 2.17 -14.76 -18.80
CA ARG A 19 1.11 -13.94 -19.41
C ARG A 19 0.23 -13.25 -18.38
N LEU A 20 0.07 -13.86 -17.20
CA LEU A 20 -0.67 -13.31 -16.08
C LEU A 20 0.24 -13.05 -14.89
N CYS A 21 -0.18 -12.13 -14.02
CA CYS A 21 0.45 -11.88 -12.74
C CYS A 21 -0.61 -11.60 -11.68
N GLY A 22 -0.26 -11.84 -10.44
CA GLY A 22 -1.09 -11.50 -9.30
C GLY A 22 -0.25 -11.23 -8.08
N TRP A 23 -0.93 -11.00 -6.96
CA TRP A 23 -0.27 -10.87 -5.67
C TRP A 23 -1.09 -11.52 -4.55
N ARG A 24 -0.38 -11.90 -3.49
CA ARG A 24 -0.95 -12.35 -2.22
C ARG A 24 -0.44 -11.45 -1.11
N ALA A 25 -1.33 -11.05 -0.22
CA ALA A 25 -0.96 -10.27 0.96
C ALA A 25 -1.19 -11.08 2.24
N ALA A 26 -0.25 -10.95 3.19
CA ALA A 26 -0.30 -11.54 4.51
C ALA A 26 -0.19 -10.42 5.58
N PRO A 27 -1.33 -9.84 6.02
CA PRO A 27 -1.29 -8.87 7.10
C PRO A 27 -0.96 -9.56 8.44
N PRO A 28 -0.33 -8.84 9.41
CA PRO A 28 -0.07 -9.38 10.73
C PRO A 28 -1.36 -9.90 11.38
N LYS A 29 -1.30 -11.14 11.90
CA LYS A 29 -2.41 -11.76 12.67
C LYS A 29 -3.72 -11.89 11.88
N ARG A 30 -3.68 -11.86 10.55
CA ARG A 30 -4.86 -12.05 9.68
C ARG A 30 -4.57 -13.10 8.62
N ARG A 31 -5.63 -13.73 8.11
CA ARG A 31 -5.52 -14.70 7.02
C ARG A 31 -4.96 -14.03 5.76
N ARG A 32 -4.08 -14.75 5.06
CA ARG A 32 -3.61 -14.39 3.72
C ARG A 32 -4.80 -14.27 2.76
N PHE A 33 -4.68 -13.37 1.79
CA PHE A 33 -5.68 -13.24 0.72
C PHE A 33 -5.00 -12.90 -0.60
N GLN A 34 -5.66 -13.28 -1.69
CA GLN A 34 -5.24 -12.99 -3.05
C GLN A 34 -5.81 -11.64 -3.50
N GLY A 35 -5.00 -10.92 -4.26
CA GLY A 35 -5.35 -9.69 -4.94
C GLY A 35 -6.00 -9.91 -6.30
N THR A 36 -5.90 -8.89 -7.13
CA THR A 36 -6.31 -8.94 -8.54
C THR A 36 -5.29 -9.74 -9.35
N THR A 37 -5.77 -10.53 -10.31
CA THR A 37 -4.94 -11.09 -11.38
C THR A 37 -5.03 -10.18 -12.61
N MET A 38 -3.89 -9.87 -13.23
CA MET A 38 -3.77 -8.93 -14.34
C MET A 38 -2.83 -9.49 -15.42
N ALA A 39 -2.87 -8.92 -16.63
CA ALA A 39 -1.89 -9.23 -17.65
C ALA A 39 -0.48 -8.82 -17.21
N SER A 40 0.47 -9.75 -17.33
CA SER A 40 1.90 -9.52 -17.10
C SER A 40 2.52 -9.04 -18.41
N GLY A 41 2.38 -7.74 -18.68
CA GLY A 41 3.02 -7.10 -19.84
C GLY A 41 4.55 -7.06 -19.75
N ARG A 42 5.21 -6.38 -20.69
CA ARG A 42 6.68 -6.17 -20.69
C ARG A 42 7.17 -5.17 -19.63
N ASP A 43 6.24 -4.42 -19.06
CA ASP A 43 6.45 -3.42 -18.02
C ASP A 43 6.15 -3.97 -16.63
N LEU A 44 6.39 -3.16 -15.60
CA LEU A 44 5.94 -3.47 -14.25
C LEU A 44 4.40 -3.60 -14.21
N PRO A 45 3.86 -4.64 -13.57
CA PRO A 45 2.43 -4.75 -13.27
C PRO A 45 1.94 -3.53 -12.48
N HIS A 46 0.70 -3.10 -12.75
CA HIS A 46 0.12 -1.89 -12.14
C HIS A 46 0.22 -1.90 -10.61
N ASP A 47 -0.26 -2.95 -9.95
CA ASP A 47 -0.24 -3.04 -8.48
C ASP A 47 1.20 -3.08 -7.91
N LEU A 48 2.17 -3.63 -8.65
CA LEU A 48 3.58 -3.63 -8.25
C LEU A 48 4.22 -2.24 -8.43
N ALA A 49 3.92 -1.53 -9.51
CA ALA A 49 4.35 -0.15 -9.71
C ALA A 49 3.75 0.77 -8.64
N GLN A 50 2.45 0.60 -8.34
CA GLN A 50 1.77 1.32 -7.25
C GLN A 50 2.41 1.01 -5.89
N PHE A 51 2.78 -0.25 -5.61
CA PHE A 51 3.50 -0.62 -4.39
C PHE A 51 4.82 0.16 -4.28
N VAL A 52 5.63 0.15 -5.33
CA VAL A 52 6.94 0.80 -5.34
C VAL A 52 6.80 2.30 -5.14
N VAL A 53 5.91 2.96 -5.88
CA VAL A 53 5.74 4.41 -5.77
C VAL A 53 5.19 4.80 -4.40
N GLU A 54 4.12 4.16 -3.94
CA GLU A 54 3.54 4.50 -2.64
C GLU A 54 4.54 4.26 -1.49
N ALA A 55 5.32 3.17 -1.54
CA ALA A 55 6.35 2.88 -0.54
C ALA A 55 7.50 3.91 -0.58
N THR A 56 7.96 4.27 -1.77
CA THR A 56 9.07 5.22 -1.97
C THR A 56 8.70 6.62 -1.49
N LEU A 57 7.47 7.04 -1.74
CA LEU A 57 6.98 8.38 -1.38
C LEU A 57 6.32 8.42 0.02
N GLY A 58 6.23 7.28 0.72
CA GLY A 58 5.63 7.22 2.05
C GLY A 58 4.12 7.50 2.07
N VAL A 59 3.39 7.11 1.01
CA VAL A 59 1.95 7.36 0.88
C VAL A 59 1.16 6.48 1.84
N GLU A 60 0.64 7.08 2.92
CA GLU A 60 -0.02 6.34 4.00
C GLU A 60 -1.48 5.96 3.72
N HIS A 61 -2.16 6.71 2.85
CA HIS A 61 -3.59 6.56 2.54
C HIS A 61 -3.85 6.21 1.07
N GLY A 62 -2.83 5.67 0.40
CA GLY A 62 -2.96 5.01 -0.90
C GLY A 62 -3.53 3.60 -0.77
N PHE A 63 -3.52 2.84 -1.85
CA PHE A 63 -4.09 1.50 -1.91
C PHE A 63 -3.42 0.58 -0.88
N TRP A 64 -2.10 0.50 -0.86
CA TRP A 64 -1.36 -0.43 0.00
C TRP A 64 -1.38 -0.01 1.47
N GLY A 65 -1.28 1.30 1.71
CA GLY A 65 -1.41 1.88 3.05
C GLY A 65 -2.76 1.57 3.69
N LEU A 66 -3.85 1.75 2.95
CA LEU A 66 -5.19 1.43 3.42
C LEU A 66 -5.43 -0.08 3.51
N LEU A 67 -4.93 -0.87 2.56
CA LEU A 67 -5.04 -2.33 2.59
C LEU A 67 -4.39 -2.91 3.86
N ALA A 68 -3.20 -2.42 4.22
CA ALA A 68 -2.50 -2.80 5.43
C ALA A 68 -3.24 -2.36 6.72
N LYS A 69 -3.96 -1.23 6.67
CA LYS A 69 -4.86 -0.77 7.75
C LYS A 69 -6.18 -1.56 7.81
N GLY A 70 -6.42 -2.48 6.87
CA GLY A 70 -7.58 -3.37 6.85
C GLY A 70 -8.72 -2.92 5.93
N ALA A 71 -8.51 -1.90 5.10
CA ALA A 71 -9.50 -1.45 4.12
C ALA A 71 -9.91 -2.58 3.17
N THR A 72 -11.20 -2.68 2.81
CA THR A 72 -11.72 -3.72 1.90
C THR A 72 -12.22 -3.08 0.61
N PHE A 73 -11.42 -3.20 -0.46
CA PHE A 73 -11.73 -2.67 -1.79
C PHE A 73 -12.63 -3.62 -2.58
N LYS A 74 -13.47 -3.06 -3.46
CA LYS A 74 -14.25 -3.86 -4.42
C LYS A 74 -13.37 -4.53 -5.48
N SER A 75 -12.24 -3.91 -5.81
CA SER A 75 -11.28 -4.40 -6.79
C SER A 75 -10.47 -5.61 -6.32
N VAL A 76 -10.52 -5.96 -5.03
CA VAL A 76 -9.80 -7.13 -4.49
C VAL A 76 -10.79 -8.31 -4.38
N PRO A 77 -10.83 -9.20 -5.38
CA PRO A 77 -11.77 -10.32 -5.39
C PRO A 77 -11.48 -11.30 -4.24
N GLY A 78 -12.51 -12.04 -3.81
CA GLY A 78 -12.36 -13.08 -2.78
C GLY A 78 -12.12 -12.59 -1.35
N ARG A 79 -11.86 -11.29 -1.12
CA ARG A 79 -11.70 -10.73 0.22
C ARG A 79 -13.05 -10.32 0.81
N ARG A 80 -13.40 -10.91 1.96
CA ARG A 80 -14.64 -10.56 2.69
C ARG A 80 -14.71 -9.06 2.94
N ARG A 81 -15.73 -8.41 2.38
CA ARG A 81 -16.02 -7.01 2.65
C ARG A 81 -16.53 -6.87 4.07
N THR A 82 -15.96 -5.94 4.83
CA THR A 82 -16.38 -5.63 6.20
C THR A 82 -16.86 -4.19 6.27
N GLN A 83 -17.80 -3.89 7.17
CA GLN A 83 -18.23 -2.50 7.36
C GLN A 83 -17.07 -1.60 7.80
N PRO A 84 -16.23 -1.96 8.79
CA PRO A 84 -15.07 -1.15 9.16
C PRO A 84 -14.07 -0.94 8.00
N GLY A 85 -13.79 -1.99 7.23
CA GLY A 85 -12.90 -1.90 6.06
C GLY A 85 -13.44 -0.99 4.97
N GLN A 86 -14.77 -0.93 4.78
CA GLN A 86 -15.40 -0.02 3.83
C GLN A 86 -15.42 1.42 4.33
N GLN A 87 -15.61 1.62 5.65
CA GLN A 87 -15.55 2.96 6.25
C GLN A 87 -14.16 3.56 6.09
N LEU A 88 -13.08 2.77 6.22
CA LEU A 88 -11.71 3.24 5.93
C LEU A 88 -11.57 3.75 4.48
N VAL A 89 -12.10 3.02 3.49
CA VAL A 89 -12.07 3.46 2.09
C VAL A 89 -12.85 4.77 1.91
N ARG A 90 -14.03 4.88 2.54
CA ARG A 90 -14.85 6.09 2.44
C ARG A 90 -14.19 7.30 3.10
N ALA A 91 -13.64 7.13 4.29
CA ALA A 91 -12.99 8.19 5.06
C ALA A 91 -11.73 8.74 4.39
N HIS A 92 -11.10 7.97 3.51
CA HIS A 92 -9.86 8.34 2.83
C HIS A 92 -10.01 8.38 1.30
N ARG A 93 -11.24 8.56 0.78
CA ARG A 93 -11.51 8.55 -0.67
C ARG A 93 -10.66 9.57 -1.43
N GLU A 94 -10.65 10.82 -0.96
CA GLU A 94 -9.90 11.89 -1.63
C GLU A 94 -8.38 11.62 -1.62
N ALA A 95 -7.85 11.14 -0.50
CA ALA A 95 -6.44 10.77 -0.39
C ALA A 95 -6.08 9.58 -1.29
N LEU A 96 -6.98 8.61 -1.45
CA LEU A 96 -6.81 7.49 -2.36
C LEU A 96 -6.79 7.95 -3.82
N ASP A 97 -7.72 8.82 -4.22
CA ASP A 97 -7.75 9.36 -5.59
C ASP A 97 -6.52 10.24 -5.87
N GLY A 98 -6.04 10.97 -4.85
CA GLY A 98 -4.79 11.72 -4.91
C GLY A 98 -3.57 10.81 -5.05
N ALA A 99 -3.51 9.70 -4.31
CA ALA A 99 -2.46 8.71 -4.41
C ALA A 99 -2.43 8.04 -5.80
N GLU A 100 -3.59 7.71 -6.36
CA GLU A 100 -3.73 7.17 -7.72
C GLU A 100 -3.14 8.13 -8.77
N ARG A 101 -3.49 9.42 -8.70
CA ARG A 101 -2.94 10.45 -9.59
C ARG A 101 -1.43 10.61 -9.42
N LEU A 102 -0.94 10.60 -8.19
CA LEU A 102 0.48 10.68 -7.90
C LEU A 102 1.24 9.48 -8.48
N VAL A 103 0.75 8.26 -8.26
CA VAL A 103 1.31 7.04 -8.84
C VAL A 103 1.36 7.13 -10.35
N ASN A 104 0.26 7.52 -10.99
CA ASN A 104 0.19 7.66 -12.45
C ASN A 104 1.18 8.70 -12.98
N ALA A 105 1.36 9.84 -12.28
CA ALA A 105 2.34 10.86 -12.67
C ALA A 105 3.77 10.31 -12.61
N HIS A 106 4.13 9.61 -11.53
CA HIS A 106 5.47 9.04 -11.36
C HIS A 106 5.76 7.90 -12.35
N VAL A 107 4.81 6.99 -12.57
CA VAL A 107 4.96 5.90 -13.55
C VAL A 107 5.04 6.45 -14.97
N THR A 108 4.24 7.47 -15.31
CA THR A 108 4.31 8.12 -16.61
C THR A 108 5.66 8.79 -16.82
N ALA A 109 6.12 9.61 -15.86
CA ALA A 109 7.43 10.26 -15.94
C ALA A 109 8.56 9.25 -16.13
N TRP A 110 8.56 8.16 -15.34
CA TRP A 110 9.55 7.10 -15.48
C TRP A 110 9.53 6.44 -16.88
N ARG A 111 8.34 6.09 -17.38
CA ARG A 111 8.19 5.48 -18.71
C ARG A 111 8.63 6.38 -19.86
N THR A 112 8.49 7.69 -19.71
CA THR A 112 8.91 8.67 -20.73
C THR A 112 10.34 9.16 -20.52
N GLY A 113 11.08 8.64 -19.53
CA GLY A 113 12.46 9.03 -19.24
C GLY A 113 12.58 10.40 -18.53
N ALA A 114 11.47 10.97 -18.05
CA ALA A 114 11.50 12.18 -17.25
C ALA A 114 11.96 11.90 -15.80
N VAL A 115 12.59 12.90 -15.17
CA VAL A 115 13.08 12.79 -13.80
C VAL A 115 11.91 12.62 -12.83
N THR A 116 12.01 11.61 -11.97
CA THR A 116 11.08 11.39 -10.88
C THR A 116 11.76 10.70 -9.69
N PRO A 117 11.44 11.08 -8.44
CA PRO A 117 12.01 10.44 -7.25
C PRO A 117 11.83 8.92 -7.18
N ALA A 118 10.82 8.38 -7.85
CA ALA A 118 10.51 6.94 -7.83
C ALA A 118 11.31 6.14 -8.88
N ALA A 119 11.98 6.79 -9.83
CA ALA A 119 12.61 6.11 -10.98
C ALA A 119 13.63 5.03 -10.56
N PRO A 120 14.60 5.28 -9.65
CA PRO A 120 15.57 4.25 -9.27
C PRO A 120 14.91 3.00 -8.65
N ALA A 121 13.85 3.21 -7.85
CA ALA A 121 13.11 2.12 -7.23
C ALA A 121 12.29 1.33 -8.25
N LEU A 122 11.67 2.01 -9.22
CA LEU A 122 10.94 1.39 -10.33
C LEU A 122 11.87 0.59 -11.24
N GLU A 123 13.04 1.12 -11.59
CA GLU A 123 14.03 0.42 -12.40
C GLU A 123 14.54 -0.85 -11.72
N ASN A 124 14.92 -0.74 -10.44
CA ASN A 124 15.34 -1.90 -9.66
C ASN A 124 14.23 -2.96 -9.60
N MET A 125 12.98 -2.53 -9.36
CA MET A 125 11.86 -3.46 -9.30
C MET A 125 11.56 -4.10 -10.65
N LEU A 126 11.67 -3.35 -11.75
CA LEU A 126 11.49 -3.89 -13.10
C LEU A 126 12.54 -4.97 -13.39
N ALA A 127 13.80 -4.75 -13.01
CA ALA A 127 14.85 -5.74 -13.17
C ALA A 127 14.53 -7.03 -12.38
N ARG A 128 14.12 -6.89 -11.11
CA ARG A 128 13.70 -8.03 -10.27
C ARG A 128 12.49 -8.76 -10.85
N TRP A 129 11.49 -8.02 -11.33
CA TRP A 129 10.30 -8.57 -11.95
C TRP A 129 10.63 -9.33 -13.24
N ARG A 130 11.52 -8.80 -14.08
CA ARG A 130 11.96 -9.47 -15.32
C ARG A 130 12.73 -10.75 -15.04
N ALA A 131 13.56 -10.76 -13.99
CA ALA A 131 14.32 -11.94 -13.57
C ALA A 131 13.44 -13.07 -12.99
N LEU A 132 12.26 -12.74 -12.45
CA LEU A 132 11.34 -13.70 -11.84
C LEU A 132 10.81 -14.71 -12.87
N ARG A 133 10.98 -16.01 -12.59
CA ARG A 133 10.47 -17.10 -13.44
C ARG A 133 9.02 -17.44 -13.11
N GLY A 134 8.34 -18.16 -14.01
CA GLY A 134 7.02 -18.73 -13.72
C GLY A 134 7.10 -19.68 -12.52
N GLY A 135 6.18 -19.54 -11.57
CA GLY A 135 6.18 -20.30 -10.31
C GLY A 135 7.02 -19.72 -9.17
N GLU A 136 7.84 -18.69 -9.43
CA GLU A 136 8.56 -17.96 -8.38
C GLU A 136 7.72 -16.81 -7.82
N GLU A 137 8.06 -16.39 -6.58
CA GLU A 137 7.44 -15.26 -5.91
C GLU A 137 8.45 -14.16 -5.61
N LEU A 138 8.06 -12.93 -5.90
CA LEU A 138 8.74 -11.71 -5.48
C LEU A 138 8.12 -11.21 -4.18
N CYS A 139 8.75 -11.58 -3.06
CA CYS A 139 8.30 -11.21 -1.72
C CYS A 139 8.79 -9.80 -1.33
N LEU A 140 7.85 -8.94 -0.98
CA LEU A 140 8.06 -7.57 -0.51
C LEU A 140 7.37 -7.35 0.83
N VAL A 141 7.84 -6.35 1.58
CA VAL A 141 7.27 -6.01 2.88
C VAL A 141 6.72 -4.59 2.82
N TRP A 142 5.42 -4.44 3.06
CA TRP A 142 4.78 -3.15 3.28
C TRP A 142 4.85 -2.77 4.76
N ARG A 143 5.63 -1.74 5.08
CA ARG A 143 5.79 -1.26 6.46
C ARG A 143 4.82 -0.11 6.71
N THR A 144 3.93 -0.26 7.69
CA THR A 144 3.11 0.86 8.16
C THR A 144 3.77 1.53 9.36
N ARG A 145 3.78 2.87 9.37
CA ARG A 145 4.10 3.59 10.60
C ARG A 145 2.95 3.36 11.59
N PRO A 146 3.25 2.96 12.84
CA PRO A 146 2.21 2.86 13.86
C PRO A 146 1.58 4.24 14.10
N LYS A 147 0.26 4.26 14.27
CA LYS A 147 -0.48 5.47 14.62
C LYS A 147 0.06 5.95 15.98
N VAL A 148 0.85 7.02 16.01
CA VAL A 148 1.20 7.66 17.27
C VAL A 148 -0.12 8.14 17.86
N ALA A 149 -0.55 7.55 18.97
CA ALA A 149 -1.72 8.05 19.69
C ALA A 149 -1.40 9.49 20.09
N ARG A 150 -2.09 10.47 19.47
CA ARG A 150 -2.11 11.84 19.99
C ARG A 150 -2.65 11.72 21.43
N ARG A 151 -1.76 11.81 22.42
CA ARG A 151 -2.15 12.14 23.78
C ARG A 151 -2.85 13.48 23.68
N THR A 152 -4.18 13.48 23.71
CA THR A 152 -4.96 14.68 23.96
C THR A 152 -4.48 15.18 25.32
N ALA A 153 -3.69 16.25 25.30
CA ALA A 153 -3.36 16.99 26.51
C ALA A 153 -4.69 17.52 27.06
N ARG A 154 -5.21 16.81 28.08
CA ARG A 154 -6.31 17.28 28.90
C ARG A 154 -5.79 18.49 29.66
N ILE A 155 -6.09 19.68 29.17
CA ILE A 155 -5.87 20.94 29.90
C ILE A 155 -6.67 20.81 31.20
N PRO A 156 -6.06 20.89 32.40
CA PRO A 156 -6.82 20.98 33.62
C PRO A 156 -7.52 22.34 33.65
N SER A 157 -8.85 22.34 33.63
CA SER A 157 -9.66 23.51 33.95
C SER A 157 -9.45 23.86 35.42
N GLY A 158 -8.54 24.79 35.71
CA GLY A 158 -8.44 25.42 37.02
C GLY A 158 -9.52 26.47 37.16
N SER A 159 -10.55 26.19 37.97
CA SER A 159 -11.44 27.23 38.48
C SER A 159 -10.69 28.07 39.51
N PRO A 160 -10.76 29.42 39.49
CA PRO A 160 -10.20 30.24 40.55
C PRO A 160 -11.09 30.18 41.81
N PRO A 161 -10.52 30.22 43.02
CA PRO A 161 -11.31 30.25 44.24
C PRO A 161 -11.97 31.63 44.43
N THR A 162 -13.25 31.59 44.74
CA THR A 162 -14.02 32.70 45.31
C THR A 162 -13.41 33.13 46.65
N ARG A 163 -12.97 34.38 46.75
CA ARG A 163 -12.73 35.04 48.04
C ARG A 163 -13.94 35.86 48.43
N ARG A 164 -14.32 35.71 49.70
CA ARG A 164 -15.32 36.45 50.45
C ARG A 164 -14.93 37.91 50.60
#